data_AF-A0A2M7TED2-F1
#
_entry.id   AF-A0A2M7TED2-F1
#
_cell.length_a   1.000
_cell.length_b   1.000
_cell.length_c   1.000
_cell.angle_alpha   90.00
_cell.angle_beta   90.00
_cell.angle_gamma   90.00
#
_symmetry.space_group_name_H-M   'P 1'
#
loop_
_entity.id
_entity.type
_entity.pdbx_description
1 polymer ?
#
loop_
_entity_poly.entity_id
_entity_poly.type
_entity_poly.pdbx_seq_one_letter_code
_entity_poly.pdbx_strand_id
1 'polypeptide(L)'
;MINININLIPLFLLIAVIVSLFLFWKKAVEEGFAEGDVWDFCLGALFFGLISGRVYRLLWNGALLEGNYLNFFRFWSGDIAYAGALFGAGIFCLYLIFKNKWSIYKILDILVIPLAAARTVVSLGYFVGGFNKSLSFYELVSSLVILLILVLLSSFKVFIGFWGILGFNLFFMHDFVFSFLRSEKHLVFGINVDVLITLAFLLLTLIGLYKRVKKLGFSKVFSLIKTMKASFKNIKNPFKKKTKLPGAFVDSVRESLDKKDKSIEQQEQKVKKSDPYMNRGRLRSNEYLDDVQEDIGKASVDRSSYSLARMQIQVRRALAKIHLGTYGICEKCGKDIDINRLKAFPATTLCKSCAEKEENKSPKS
;
A
#
# COMPACT_ATOMS: atom_id res chain seq x y z
N MET A 1 11.95 13.70 34.36
CA MET A 1 11.02 12.73 33.73
C MET A 1 11.85 11.79 32.89
N ILE A 2 11.89 10.49 33.24
CA ILE A 2 12.62 9.50 32.46
C ILE A 2 11.87 9.36 31.14
N ASN A 3 12.47 9.86 30.06
CA ASN A 3 11.94 9.74 28.71
C ASN A 3 12.16 8.30 28.24
N ILE A 4 11.31 7.38 28.70
CA ILE A 4 11.28 6.01 28.21
C ILE A 4 10.76 6.11 26.78
N ASN A 5 11.68 6.15 25.82
CA ASN A 5 11.36 6.03 24.41
C ASN A 5 10.93 4.57 24.18
N ILE A 6 9.66 4.26 24.47
CA ILE A 6 9.11 2.91 24.32
C ILE A 6 9.15 2.61 22.83
N ASN A 7 10.14 1.80 22.42
CA ASN A 7 10.18 1.26 21.08
C ASN A 7 8.93 0.37 20.91
N LEU A 8 7.94 0.85 20.15
CA LEU A 8 6.68 0.16 19.94
C LEU A 8 6.81 -1.04 18.98
N ILE A 9 7.92 -1.14 18.24
CA ILE A 9 8.12 -2.17 17.21
C ILE A 9 7.98 -3.61 17.74
N PRO A 10 8.55 -3.99 18.91
CA PRO A 10 8.38 -5.33 19.47
C PRO A 10 6.92 -5.67 19.81
N LEU A 11 6.13 -4.68 20.23
CA LEU A 11 4.69 -4.86 20.48
C LEU A 11 3.95 -5.19 19.18
N PHE A 12 4.21 -4.44 18.10
CA PHE A 12 3.61 -4.73 16.80
C PHE A 12 4.07 -6.07 16.22
N LEU A 13 5.33 -6.47 16.46
CA LEU A 13 5.83 -7.79 16.07
C LEU A 13 5.09 -8.91 16.82
N LEU A 14 4.86 -8.76 18.12
CA LEU A 14 4.08 -9.72 18.91
C LEU A 14 2.64 -9.82 18.39
N ILE A 15 1.99 -8.68 18.13
CA ILE A 15 0.63 -8.64 17.56
C ILE A 15 0.62 -9.32 16.18
N ALA A 16 1.62 -9.05 15.33
CA ALA A 16 1.73 -9.67 14.02
C ALA A 16 1.84 -11.19 14.08
N VAL A 17 2.64 -11.72 15.02
CA VAL A 17 2.75 -13.17 15.25
C VAL A 17 1.40 -13.74 15.68
N ILE A 18 0.74 -13.15 16.67
CA ILE A 18 -0.56 -13.63 17.17
C ILE A 18 -1.62 -13.63 16.06
N VAL A 19 -1.72 -12.53 15.30
CA VAL A 19 -2.67 -12.41 14.18
C VAL A 19 -2.37 -13.46 13.10
N SER A 20 -1.10 -13.65 12.74
CA SER A 20 -0.68 -14.66 11.75
C SER A 20 -1.05 -16.08 12.18
N LEU A 21 -0.72 -16.44 13.43
CA LEU A 21 -1.05 -17.75 13.99
C LEU A 21 -2.54 -18.01 13.98
N PHE A 22 -3.34 -17.05 14.44
CA PHE A 22 -4.80 -17.18 14.48
C PHE A 22 -5.40 -17.34 13.09
N LEU A 23 -4.99 -16.51 12.12
CA LEU A 23 -5.49 -16.58 10.75
C LEU A 23 -5.10 -17.90 10.07
N PHE A 24 -3.85 -18.35 10.27
CA PHE A 24 -3.39 -19.63 9.71
C PHE A 24 -4.13 -20.81 10.33
N TRP A 25 -4.22 -20.89 11.66
CA TRP A 25 -4.93 -21.94 12.36
C TRP A 25 -6.39 -22.04 11.91
N LYS A 26 -7.13 -20.92 11.97
CA LYS A 26 -8.52 -20.86 11.55
C LYS A 26 -8.69 -21.36 10.12
N LYS A 27 -7.86 -20.85 9.19
CA LYS A 27 -8.00 -21.19 7.77
C LYS A 27 -7.58 -22.62 7.46
N ALA A 28 -6.57 -23.15 8.14
CA ALA A 28 -6.14 -24.54 8.00
C ALA A 28 -7.21 -25.51 8.51
N VAL A 29 -7.82 -25.25 9.67
CA VAL A 29 -8.91 -26.08 10.20
C VAL A 29 -10.13 -26.04 9.27
N GLU A 30 -10.51 -24.87 8.75
CA GLU A 30 -11.58 -24.74 7.73
C GLU A 30 -11.32 -25.57 6.46
N GLU A 31 -10.05 -25.70 6.08
CA GLU A 31 -9.62 -26.46 4.90
C GLU A 31 -9.44 -27.97 5.20
N GLY A 32 -9.77 -28.43 6.41
CA GLY A 32 -9.81 -29.83 6.81
C GLY A 32 -8.51 -30.38 7.40
N PHE A 33 -7.59 -29.52 7.84
CA PHE A 33 -6.39 -29.96 8.55
C PHE A 33 -6.70 -30.24 10.04
N ALA A 34 -6.07 -31.26 10.62
CA ALA A 34 -6.26 -31.62 12.02
C ALA A 34 -5.69 -30.52 12.93
N GLU A 35 -6.48 -30.08 13.91
CA GLU A 35 -6.15 -28.95 14.76
C GLU A 35 -4.83 -29.13 15.54
N GLY A 36 -4.59 -30.32 16.11
CA GLY A 36 -3.36 -30.61 16.84
C GLY A 36 -2.11 -30.46 15.97
N ASP A 37 -2.12 -31.05 14.77
CA ASP A 37 -1.01 -30.96 13.82
C ASP A 37 -0.75 -29.51 13.36
N VAL A 38 -1.80 -28.70 13.24
CA VAL A 38 -1.70 -27.28 12.87
C VAL A 38 -1.03 -26.48 13.98
N TRP A 39 -1.35 -26.76 15.25
CA TRP A 39 -0.67 -26.13 16.39
C TRP A 39 0.80 -26.56 16.50
N ASP A 40 1.10 -27.84 16.28
CA ASP A 40 2.48 -28.34 16.21
C ASP A 40 3.28 -27.61 15.12
N PHE A 41 2.66 -27.41 13.95
CA PHE A 41 3.23 -26.65 12.85
C PHE A 41 3.55 -25.21 13.25
N CYS A 42 2.57 -24.50 13.81
CA CYS A 42 2.68 -23.12 14.27
C CYS A 42 3.75 -22.92 15.34
N LEU A 43 3.65 -23.68 16.43
CA LEU A 43 4.52 -23.51 17.60
C LEU A 43 5.93 -23.98 17.32
N GLY A 44 6.08 -25.08 16.58
CA GLY A 44 7.39 -25.56 16.19
C GLY A 44 8.08 -24.62 15.20
N ALA A 45 7.36 -24.01 14.25
CA ALA A 45 7.94 -22.97 13.38
C ALA A 45 8.51 -21.79 14.18
N LEU A 46 7.80 -21.33 15.21
CA LEU A 46 8.28 -20.28 16.10
C LEU A 46 9.50 -20.72 16.93
N PHE A 47 9.42 -21.89 17.56
CA PHE A 47 10.49 -22.42 18.41
C PHE A 47 11.79 -22.65 17.62
N PHE A 48 11.70 -23.41 16.52
CA PHE A 48 12.87 -23.70 15.68
C PHE A 48 13.39 -22.46 14.97
N GLY A 49 12.53 -21.53 14.58
CA GLY A 49 12.93 -20.24 14.00
C GLY A 49 13.70 -19.36 15.00
N LEU A 50 13.26 -19.27 16.26
CA LEU A 50 13.97 -18.48 17.28
C LEU A 50 15.36 -19.07 17.56
N ILE A 51 15.44 -20.40 17.71
CA ILE A 51 16.71 -21.10 17.96
C ILE A 51 17.64 -20.94 16.76
N SER A 52 17.17 -21.23 15.55
CA SER A 52 18.02 -21.18 14.36
C SER A 52 18.45 -19.76 14.02
N GLY A 53 17.60 -18.75 14.23
CA GLY A 53 17.94 -17.35 14.06
C GLY A 53 19.06 -16.91 15.01
N ARG A 54 19.07 -17.44 16.24
CA ARG A 54 20.14 -17.18 17.21
C ARG A 54 21.43 -17.91 16.86
N VAL A 55 21.34 -19.20 16.53
CA VAL A 55 22.50 -20.00 16.08
C VAL A 55 23.17 -19.33 14.88
N TYR A 56 22.38 -18.92 13.88
CA TYR A 56 22.88 -18.26 12.68
C TYR A 56 23.67 -16.98 12.99
N ARG A 57 23.16 -16.13 13.89
CA ARG A 57 23.83 -14.89 14.30
C ARG A 57 25.18 -15.17 14.97
N LEU A 58 25.24 -16.20 15.81
CA LEU A 58 26.46 -16.58 16.54
C LEU A 58 27.53 -17.18 15.64
N LEU A 59 27.11 -18.01 14.68
CA LEU A 59 28.00 -18.55 13.65
C LEU A 59 28.62 -17.43 12.81
N TRP A 60 27.81 -16.43 12.44
CA TRP A 60 28.28 -15.33 11.59
C TRP A 60 29.19 -14.32 12.31
N ASN A 61 28.88 -14.01 13.58
CA ASN A 61 29.68 -13.07 14.36
C ASN A 61 30.97 -13.68 14.92
N GLY A 62 31.27 -14.96 14.65
CA GLY A 62 32.46 -15.64 15.18
C GLY A 62 32.44 -15.87 16.69
N ALA A 63 31.36 -15.51 17.40
CA ALA A 63 31.26 -15.61 18.87
C ALA A 63 31.37 -17.06 19.40
N LEU A 64 31.10 -18.05 18.53
CA LEU A 64 31.30 -19.48 18.82
C LEU A 64 32.80 -19.86 18.87
N LEU A 65 33.68 -19.11 18.21
CA LEU A 65 35.13 -19.33 18.19
C LEU A 65 35.83 -18.69 19.40
N GLU A 66 35.18 -17.76 20.11
CA GLU A 66 35.73 -17.05 21.27
C GLU A 66 35.42 -17.75 22.62
N GLY A 67 34.81 -18.95 22.61
CA GLY A 67 34.60 -19.78 23.80
C GLY A 67 33.50 -19.32 24.77
N ASN A 68 32.72 -18.29 24.41
CA ASN A 68 31.71 -17.70 25.30
C ASN A 68 30.29 -18.23 25.02
N TYR A 69 30.06 -19.51 25.32
CA TYR A 69 28.81 -20.23 25.02
C TYR A 69 27.56 -19.64 25.72
N LEU A 70 27.74 -18.93 26.83
CA LEU A 70 26.63 -18.29 27.56
C LEU A 70 25.94 -17.19 26.77
N ASN A 71 26.61 -16.61 25.76
CA ASN A 71 25.98 -15.66 24.84
C ASN A 71 24.88 -16.31 23.98
N PHE A 72 24.84 -17.63 23.86
CA PHE A 72 23.75 -18.34 23.18
C PHE A 72 22.39 -18.02 23.81
N PHE A 73 22.28 -18.12 25.14
CA PHE A 73 21.02 -18.01 25.87
C PHE A 73 20.50 -16.57 26.02
N ARG A 74 21.24 -15.56 25.57
CA ARG A 74 20.84 -14.13 25.70
C ARG A 74 19.84 -13.72 24.62
N PHE A 75 18.70 -14.39 24.53
CA PHE A 75 17.65 -14.11 23.54
C PHE A 75 17.04 -12.71 23.68
N TRP A 76 17.11 -12.11 24.88
CA TRP A 76 16.64 -10.76 25.16
C TRP A 76 17.54 -9.65 24.59
N SER A 77 18.71 -9.97 24.00
CA SER A 77 19.60 -8.95 23.42
C SER A 77 19.09 -8.35 22.11
N GLY A 78 18.03 -8.90 21.52
CA GLY A 78 17.47 -8.44 20.24
C GLY A 78 18.27 -8.89 19.00
N ASP A 79 19.35 -9.63 19.16
CA ASP A 79 20.19 -10.13 18.06
C ASP A 79 19.71 -11.48 17.53
N ILE A 80 18.57 -11.52 16.86
CA ILE A 80 18.11 -12.72 16.13
C ILE A 80 18.24 -12.45 14.63
N ALA A 81 18.97 -13.31 13.92
CA ALA A 81 19.12 -13.16 12.48
C ALA A 81 17.86 -13.67 11.76
N TYR A 82 17.22 -12.78 11.01
CA TYR A 82 16.01 -13.08 10.23
C TYR A 82 16.20 -14.28 9.28
N ALA A 83 17.29 -14.29 8.51
CA ALA A 83 17.59 -15.39 7.58
C ALA A 83 17.68 -16.74 8.31
N GLY A 84 18.40 -16.80 9.43
CA GLY A 84 18.48 -18.00 10.25
C GLY A 84 17.12 -18.46 10.76
N ALA A 85 16.26 -17.53 11.17
CA ALA A 85 14.91 -17.84 11.64
C ALA A 85 14.02 -18.43 10.54
N LEU A 86 14.08 -17.87 9.33
CA LEU A 86 13.37 -18.42 8.17
C LEU A 86 13.82 -19.84 7.82
N PHE A 87 15.14 -20.10 7.85
CA PHE A 87 15.66 -21.43 7.53
C PHE A 87 15.21 -22.50 8.53
N GLY A 88 15.35 -22.24 9.84
CA GLY A 88 14.94 -23.24 10.85
C GLY A 88 13.45 -23.47 10.87
N ALA A 89 12.65 -22.40 10.81
CA ALA A 89 11.19 -22.51 10.70
C ALA A 89 10.80 -23.28 9.43
N GLY A 90 11.40 -22.95 8.28
CA GLY A 90 11.13 -23.60 6.99
C GLY A 90 11.46 -25.10 6.99
N ILE A 91 12.63 -25.49 7.50
CA ILE A 91 13.04 -26.90 7.61
C ILE A 91 12.05 -27.69 8.47
N PHE A 92 11.68 -27.14 9.64
CA PHE A 92 10.73 -27.79 10.53
C PHE A 92 9.33 -27.91 9.91
N CYS A 93 8.84 -26.84 9.27
CA CYS A 93 7.58 -26.85 8.54
C CYS A 93 7.58 -27.91 7.43
N LEU A 94 8.67 -28.01 6.66
CA LEU A 94 8.81 -29.05 5.62
C LEU A 94 8.80 -30.46 6.21
N TYR A 95 9.50 -30.68 7.33
CA TYR A 95 9.48 -31.95 8.04
C TYR A 95 8.04 -32.37 8.40
N LEU A 96 7.23 -31.47 8.99
CA LEU A 96 5.85 -31.78 9.33
C LEU A 96 4.96 -31.99 8.10
N ILE A 97 5.15 -31.20 7.04
CA ILE A 97 4.41 -31.38 5.79
C ILE A 97 4.67 -32.78 5.21
N PHE A 98 5.92 -33.25 5.22
CA PHE A 98 6.25 -34.60 4.75
C PHE A 98 5.77 -35.69 5.69
N LYS A 99 5.94 -35.51 7.02
CA LYS A 99 5.46 -36.44 8.05
C LYS A 99 3.95 -36.68 7.94
N ASN A 100 3.19 -35.60 7.79
CA ASN A 100 1.72 -35.62 7.75
C ASN A 100 1.17 -35.79 6.32
N LYS A 101 2.05 -35.98 5.31
CA LYS A 101 1.70 -36.13 3.89
C LYS A 101 0.82 -34.99 3.35
N TRP A 102 1.02 -33.79 3.84
CA TRP A 102 0.27 -32.62 3.41
C TRP A 102 0.73 -32.12 2.04
N SER A 103 -0.20 -31.53 1.29
CA SER A 103 0.15 -30.86 0.04
C SER A 103 0.85 -29.53 0.34
N ILE A 104 2.13 -29.42 -0.02
CA ILE A 104 2.92 -28.18 0.11
C ILE A 104 2.17 -27.00 -0.52
N TYR A 105 1.59 -27.21 -1.70
CA TYR A 105 0.84 -26.18 -2.43
C TYR A 105 -0.38 -25.65 -1.67
N LYS A 106 -1.12 -26.54 -1.00
CA LYS A 106 -2.28 -26.16 -0.19
C LYS A 106 -1.87 -25.37 1.05
N ILE A 107 -0.77 -25.78 1.71
CA ILE A 107 -0.21 -25.04 2.84
C ILE A 107 0.26 -23.64 2.39
N LEU A 108 0.95 -23.53 1.26
CA LEU A 108 1.39 -22.23 0.72
C LEU A 108 0.21 -21.30 0.41
N ASP A 109 -0.88 -21.81 -0.19
CA ASP A 109 -2.10 -21.04 -0.44
C ASP A 109 -2.72 -20.50 0.85
N ILE A 110 -2.70 -21.29 1.93
CA ILE A 110 -3.27 -20.90 3.23
C ILE A 110 -2.34 -19.91 3.94
N LEU A 111 -1.02 -20.12 3.88
CA LEU A 111 -0.01 -19.38 4.65
C LEU A 111 0.23 -17.96 4.13
N VAL A 112 -0.07 -17.69 2.86
CA VAL A 112 0.25 -16.41 2.21
C VAL A 112 -0.52 -15.21 2.78
N ILE A 113 -1.80 -15.40 3.15
CA ILE A 113 -2.64 -14.32 3.71
C ILE A 113 -2.21 -13.97 5.14
N PRO A 114 -2.01 -14.95 6.07
CA PRO A 114 -1.43 -14.69 7.39
C PRO A 114 -0.10 -13.95 7.35
N LEU A 115 0.83 -14.34 6.46
CA LEU A 115 2.12 -13.66 6.32
C LEU A 115 1.98 -12.22 5.82
N ALA A 116 1.12 -11.99 4.81
CA ALA A 116 0.83 -10.65 4.33
C ALA A 116 0.21 -9.76 5.43
N ALA A 117 -0.72 -10.32 6.21
CA ALA A 117 -1.33 -9.62 7.34
C ALA A 117 -0.30 -9.28 8.43
N ALA A 118 0.56 -10.23 8.80
CA ALA A 118 1.66 -10.01 9.74
C ALA A 118 2.57 -8.86 9.27
N ARG A 119 2.91 -8.85 7.97
CA ARG A 119 3.73 -7.80 7.38
C ARG A 119 3.09 -6.42 7.46
N THR A 120 1.79 -6.33 7.20
CA THR A 120 1.03 -5.08 7.36
C THR A 120 1.08 -4.59 8.81
N VAL A 121 0.91 -5.47 9.80
CA VAL A 121 0.97 -5.10 11.23
C VAL A 121 2.37 -4.63 11.61
N VAL A 122 3.43 -5.30 11.17
CA VAL A 122 4.81 -4.87 11.40
C VAL A 122 5.09 -3.52 10.74
N SER A 123 4.62 -3.32 9.51
CA SER A 123 4.79 -2.06 8.79
C SER A 123 4.06 -0.89 9.47
N LEU A 124 2.88 -1.13 10.02
CA LEU A 124 2.18 -0.18 10.86
C LEU A 124 3.02 0.19 12.09
N GLY A 125 3.71 -0.78 12.70
CA GLY A 125 4.63 -0.55 13.79
C GLY A 125 5.81 0.37 13.42
N TYR A 126 6.42 0.19 12.24
CA TYR A 126 7.47 1.10 11.75
C TYR A 126 6.94 2.53 11.53
N PHE A 127 5.73 2.67 10.99
CA PHE A 127 5.10 3.96 10.75
C PHE A 127 4.77 4.68 12.07
N VAL A 128 4.12 3.98 13.00
CA VAL A 128 3.75 4.52 14.33
C VAL A 128 5.00 4.81 15.17
N GLY A 129 6.03 3.97 15.07
CA GLY A 129 7.32 4.15 15.75
C GLY A 129 8.15 5.32 15.22
N GLY A 130 7.69 6.03 14.18
CA GLY A 130 8.34 7.23 13.67
C GLY A 130 9.64 6.97 12.91
N PHE A 131 9.94 5.71 12.56
CA PHE A 131 11.13 5.36 11.78
C PHE A 131 10.95 5.86 10.34
N ASN A 132 11.78 6.83 9.92
CA ASN A 132 11.78 7.45 8.58
C ASN A 132 10.36 7.57 7.96
N LYS A 133 9.57 8.54 8.45
CA LYS A 133 8.11 8.66 8.21
C LYS A 133 7.66 8.45 6.76
N SER A 134 8.42 8.96 5.79
CA SER A 134 8.08 8.81 4.37
C SER A 134 8.23 7.35 3.91
N LEU A 135 9.35 6.71 4.25
CA LEU A 135 9.62 5.33 3.85
C LEU A 135 8.64 4.35 4.51
N SER A 136 8.41 4.50 5.82
CA SER A 136 7.47 3.65 6.56
C SER A 136 6.01 3.84 6.12
N PHE A 137 5.62 5.04 5.67
CA PHE A 137 4.32 5.26 5.04
C PHE A 137 4.17 4.46 3.74
N TYR A 138 5.17 4.52 2.84
CA TYR A 138 5.13 3.74 1.60
C TYR A 138 5.12 2.23 1.86
N GLU A 139 5.87 1.75 2.85
CA GLU A 139 5.88 0.36 3.29
C GLU A 139 4.51 -0.11 3.75
N LEU A 140 3.79 0.74 4.50
CA LEU A 140 2.47 0.43 5.03
C LEU A 140 1.43 0.39 3.92
N VAL A 141 1.42 1.41 3.05
CA VAL A 141 0.45 1.48 1.95
C VAL A 141 0.65 0.31 0.98
N SER A 142 1.90 0.01 0.62
CA SER A 142 2.19 -1.09 -0.31
C SER A 142 1.88 -2.46 0.29
N SER A 143 2.17 -2.70 1.58
CA SER A 143 1.79 -3.96 2.25
C SER A 143 0.26 -4.12 2.36
N LEU A 144 -0.49 -3.05 2.64
CA LEU A 144 -1.96 -3.06 2.61
C LEU A 144 -2.52 -3.39 1.23
N VAL A 145 -1.93 -2.82 0.17
CA VAL A 145 -2.33 -3.11 -1.22
C VAL A 145 -2.07 -4.56 -1.57
N ILE A 146 -0.91 -5.12 -1.19
CA ILE A 146 -0.59 -6.54 -1.40
C ILE A 146 -1.59 -7.42 -0.66
N LEU A 147 -1.87 -7.14 0.61
CA LEU A 147 -2.86 -7.90 1.39
C LEU A 147 -4.25 -7.85 0.74
N LEU A 148 -4.72 -6.66 0.33
CA LEU A 148 -6.00 -6.49 -0.34
C LEU A 148 -6.05 -7.29 -1.66
N ILE A 149 -5.00 -7.22 -2.47
CA ILE A 149 -4.89 -7.98 -3.71
C ILE A 149 -4.97 -9.47 -3.42
N LEU A 150 -4.23 -9.99 -2.45
CA LEU A 150 -4.24 -11.41 -2.10
C LEU A 150 -5.61 -11.87 -1.61
N VAL A 151 -6.28 -11.08 -0.77
CA VAL A 151 -7.64 -11.39 -0.30
C VAL A 151 -8.63 -11.42 -1.48
N LEU A 152 -8.62 -10.40 -2.35
CA LEU A 152 -9.48 -10.34 -3.52
C LEU A 152 -9.20 -11.46 -4.53
N LEU A 153 -7.94 -11.85 -4.69
CA LEU A 153 -7.55 -12.89 -5.62
C LEU A 153 -7.82 -14.29 -5.07
N SER A 154 -7.77 -14.48 -3.75
CA SER A 154 -8.09 -15.75 -3.09
C SER A 154 -9.53 -16.23 -3.36
N SER A 155 -10.47 -15.33 -3.70
CA SER A 155 -11.84 -15.73 -4.07
C SER A 155 -11.92 -16.45 -5.41
N PHE A 156 -10.90 -16.32 -6.27
CA PHE A 156 -10.86 -16.99 -7.56
C PHE A 156 -10.19 -18.36 -7.42
N LYS A 157 -10.96 -19.46 -7.45
CA LYS A 157 -10.41 -20.82 -7.45
C LYS A 157 -9.78 -21.16 -8.81
N VAL A 158 -8.51 -20.79 -9.00
CA VAL A 158 -7.79 -21.00 -10.28
C VAL A 158 -7.11 -22.39 -10.34
N PHE A 159 -6.24 -22.71 -9.38
CA PHE A 159 -5.64 -24.04 -9.11
C PHE A 159 -4.88 -23.99 -7.77
N ILE A 160 -4.79 -25.15 -7.10
CA ILE A 160 -4.13 -25.32 -5.80
C ILE A 160 -2.64 -24.95 -5.89
N GLY A 161 -2.19 -24.02 -5.06
CA GLY A 161 -0.81 -23.55 -4.97
C GLY A 161 -0.50 -22.31 -5.80
N PHE A 162 -1.35 -21.92 -6.76
CA PHE A 162 -1.02 -20.78 -7.63
C PHE A 162 -0.95 -19.47 -6.84
N TRP A 163 -1.93 -19.23 -5.97
CA TRP A 163 -2.01 -18.01 -5.18
C TRP A 163 -0.95 -17.95 -4.09
N GLY A 164 -0.63 -19.10 -3.49
CA GLY A 164 0.47 -19.25 -2.55
C GLY A 164 1.78 -18.82 -3.20
N ILE A 165 2.18 -19.45 -4.31
CA ILE A 165 3.48 -19.14 -4.95
C ILE A 165 3.52 -17.67 -5.43
N LEU A 166 2.43 -17.16 -6.02
CA LEU A 166 2.37 -15.75 -6.45
C LEU A 166 2.49 -14.80 -5.26
N GLY A 167 1.76 -15.04 -4.17
CA GLY A 167 1.78 -14.15 -3.02
C GLY A 167 3.07 -14.25 -2.22
N PHE A 168 3.72 -15.42 -2.16
CA PHE A 168 5.07 -15.56 -1.60
C PHE A 168 6.10 -14.74 -2.39
N ASN A 169 6.01 -14.70 -3.72
CA ASN A 169 6.86 -13.79 -4.52
C ASN A 169 6.61 -12.34 -4.17
N LEU A 170 5.34 -11.90 -4.11
CA LEU A 170 4.99 -10.52 -3.79
C LEU A 170 5.47 -10.14 -2.39
N PHE A 171 5.34 -11.04 -1.43
CA PHE A 171 5.82 -10.87 -0.06
C PHE A 171 7.34 -10.71 -0.01
N PHE A 172 8.12 -11.66 -0.55
CA PHE A 172 9.57 -11.60 -0.49
C PHE A 172 10.16 -10.46 -1.33
N MET A 173 9.55 -10.12 -2.48
CA MET A 173 9.92 -8.94 -3.25
C MET A 173 9.70 -7.65 -2.46
N HIS A 174 8.56 -7.53 -1.77
CA HIS A 174 8.26 -6.36 -0.95
C HIS A 174 9.25 -6.22 0.20
N ASP A 175 9.51 -7.31 0.93
CA ASP A 175 10.49 -7.36 2.01
C ASP A 175 11.88 -6.98 1.52
N PHE A 176 12.32 -7.54 0.39
CA PHE A 176 13.59 -7.20 -0.24
C PHE A 176 13.70 -5.71 -0.58
N VAL A 177 12.70 -5.14 -1.25
CA VAL A 177 12.71 -3.72 -1.66
C VAL A 177 12.82 -2.82 -0.44
N PHE A 178 12.02 -3.03 0.59
CA PHE A 178 12.04 -2.17 1.77
C PHE A 178 13.26 -2.42 2.67
N SER A 179 13.77 -3.64 2.72
CA SER A 179 15.05 -3.96 3.35
C SER A 179 16.20 -3.23 2.66
N PHE A 180 16.23 -3.24 1.32
CA PHE A 180 17.21 -2.53 0.51
C PHE A 180 17.12 -1.01 0.70
N LEU A 181 15.91 -0.43 0.64
CA LEU A 181 15.68 0.99 0.84
C LEU A 181 16.01 1.46 2.27
N ARG A 182 15.96 0.55 3.26
CA ARG A 182 16.31 0.82 4.66
C ARG A 182 17.81 0.69 4.93
N SER A 183 18.55 -0.06 4.12
CA SER A 183 19.93 -0.46 4.44
C SER A 183 20.96 0.66 4.20
N GLU A 184 21.54 1.18 5.29
CA GLU A 184 22.92 1.65 5.34
C GLU A 184 23.87 0.45 5.41
N LYS A 185 24.67 0.24 4.33
CA LYS A 185 25.94 -0.53 4.15
C LYS A 185 26.23 -1.88 4.87
N HIS A 186 25.51 -2.35 5.90
CA HIS A 186 25.90 -3.53 6.70
C HIS A 186 25.00 -4.77 6.55
N LEU A 187 24.02 -4.79 5.65
CA LEU A 187 23.09 -5.93 5.48
C LEU A 187 23.19 -6.65 4.13
N VAL A 188 24.38 -6.73 3.53
CA VAL A 188 24.62 -7.34 2.21
C VAL A 188 24.15 -8.81 2.15
N PHE A 189 24.22 -9.57 3.24
CA PHE A 189 23.92 -11.01 3.21
C PHE A 189 22.42 -11.37 3.39
N GLY A 190 21.66 -10.61 4.19
CA GLY A 190 20.20 -10.82 4.31
C GLY A 190 19.50 -10.52 2.97
N ILE A 191 19.94 -9.45 2.32
CA ILE A 191 19.55 -9.07 0.95
C ILE A 191 19.79 -10.23 -0.04
N ASN A 192 20.91 -10.97 0.09
CA ASN A 192 21.19 -12.11 -0.80
C ASN A 192 20.24 -13.30 -0.58
N VAL A 193 19.83 -13.58 0.66
CA VAL A 193 18.90 -14.67 0.98
C VAL A 193 17.51 -14.37 0.43
N ASP A 194 17.01 -13.14 0.62
CA ASP A 194 15.71 -12.72 0.09
C ASP A 194 15.68 -12.76 -1.44
N VAL A 195 16.78 -12.35 -2.11
CA VAL A 195 16.90 -12.47 -3.58
C VAL A 195 16.85 -13.92 -4.04
N LEU A 196 17.60 -14.82 -3.39
CA LEU A 196 17.60 -16.24 -3.74
C LEU A 196 16.23 -16.88 -3.57
N ILE A 197 15.55 -16.60 -2.45
CA ILE A 197 14.19 -17.07 -2.18
C ILE A 197 13.25 -16.55 -3.27
N THR A 198 13.33 -15.26 -3.57
CA THR A 198 12.48 -14.63 -4.57
C THR A 198 12.70 -15.20 -5.96
N LEU A 199 13.95 -15.40 -6.39
CA LEU A 199 14.27 -16.04 -7.67
C LEU A 199 13.74 -17.48 -7.73
N ALA A 200 13.83 -18.24 -6.63
CA ALA A 200 13.30 -19.60 -6.56
C ALA A 200 11.77 -19.61 -6.73
N PHE A 201 11.05 -18.74 -6.01
CA PHE A 201 9.59 -18.61 -6.14
C PHE A 201 9.19 -18.06 -7.53
N LEU A 202 9.99 -17.19 -8.15
CA LEU A 202 9.73 -16.69 -9.50
C LEU A 202 9.83 -17.82 -10.52
N LEU A 203 10.88 -18.64 -10.43
CA LEU A 203 11.01 -19.85 -11.27
C LEU A 203 9.83 -20.80 -11.07
N LEU A 204 9.39 -21.03 -9.83
CA LEU A 204 8.20 -21.85 -9.56
C LEU A 204 6.92 -21.29 -10.18
N THR A 205 6.70 -19.96 -10.13
CA THR A 205 5.53 -19.35 -10.81
C THR A 205 5.62 -19.51 -12.32
N LEU A 206 6.79 -19.26 -12.93
CA LEU A 206 7.00 -19.39 -14.36
C LEU A 206 6.81 -20.84 -14.84
N ILE A 207 7.32 -21.82 -14.10
CA ILE A 207 7.12 -23.24 -14.37
C ILE A 207 5.63 -23.61 -14.25
N GLY A 208 4.94 -23.12 -13.22
CA GLY A 208 3.50 -23.33 -13.04
C GLY A 208 2.66 -22.74 -14.17
N LEU A 209 2.97 -21.50 -14.57
CA LEU A 209 2.35 -20.81 -15.71
C LEU A 209 2.62 -21.56 -17.02
N TYR A 210 3.87 -21.96 -17.28
CA TYR A 210 4.25 -22.72 -18.48
C TYR A 210 3.49 -24.04 -18.59
N LYS A 211 3.46 -24.85 -17.52
CA LYS A 211 2.70 -26.11 -17.49
C LYS A 211 1.20 -25.88 -17.78
N ARG A 212 0.64 -24.77 -17.28
CA ARG A 212 -0.78 -24.43 -17.46
C ARG A 212 -1.09 -23.94 -18.88
N VAL A 213 -0.26 -23.07 -19.44
CA VAL A 213 -0.39 -22.61 -20.84
C VAL A 213 -0.27 -23.79 -21.80
N LYS A 214 0.67 -24.71 -21.54
CA LYS A 214 0.83 -25.95 -22.31
C LYS A 214 -0.40 -26.87 -22.22
N LYS A 215 -1.05 -26.98 -21.05
CA LYS A 215 -2.24 -27.83 -20.84
C LYS A 215 -3.54 -27.24 -21.40
N LEU A 216 -3.74 -25.92 -21.31
CA LEU A 216 -4.96 -25.25 -21.78
C LEU A 216 -4.93 -24.92 -23.28
N GLY A 217 -3.73 -24.80 -23.87
CA GLY A 217 -3.54 -24.22 -25.20
C GLY A 217 -3.77 -22.71 -25.19
N PHE A 218 -2.93 -21.96 -25.91
CA PHE A 218 -2.95 -20.49 -25.92
C PHE A 218 -4.34 -19.89 -26.26
N SER A 219 -5.14 -20.58 -27.07
CA SER A 219 -6.49 -20.14 -27.49
C SER A 219 -7.50 -20.06 -26.32
N LYS A 220 -7.53 -21.05 -25.41
CA LYS A 220 -8.45 -21.06 -24.25
C LYS A 220 -8.03 -20.10 -23.14
N VAL A 221 -6.73 -19.80 -23.03
CA VAL A 221 -6.23 -18.77 -22.10
C VAL A 221 -6.74 -17.39 -22.52
N PHE A 222 -6.72 -17.10 -23.82
CA PHE A 222 -7.24 -15.84 -24.36
C PHE A 222 -8.75 -15.70 -24.17
N SER A 223 -9.52 -16.79 -24.28
CA SER A 223 -10.96 -16.78 -23.96
C SER A 223 -11.23 -16.56 -22.47
N LEU A 224 -10.39 -17.10 -21.57
CA LEU A 224 -10.47 -16.90 -20.12
C LEU A 224 -10.22 -15.44 -19.72
N ILE A 225 -9.22 -14.79 -20.34
CA ILE A 225 -8.96 -13.35 -20.17
C ILE A 225 -10.17 -12.53 -20.66
N LYS A 226 -10.81 -12.96 -21.75
CA LYS A 226 -12.03 -12.32 -22.28
C LYS A 226 -13.21 -12.47 -21.30
N THR A 227 -13.40 -13.63 -20.68
CA THR A 227 -14.43 -13.85 -19.65
C THR A 227 -14.14 -13.13 -18.33
N MET A 228 -12.87 -12.98 -17.94
CA MET A 228 -12.48 -12.18 -16.77
C MET A 228 -12.74 -10.69 -17.01
N LYS A 229 -12.40 -10.16 -18.21
CA LYS A 229 -12.78 -8.79 -18.62
C LYS A 229 -14.29 -8.59 -18.58
N ALA A 230 -15.08 -9.59 -19.01
CA ALA A 230 -16.54 -9.53 -18.95
C ALA A 230 -17.07 -9.54 -17.49
N SER A 231 -16.47 -10.34 -16.61
CA SER A 231 -16.82 -10.38 -15.18
C SER A 231 -16.51 -9.06 -14.47
N PHE A 232 -15.38 -8.42 -14.77
CA PHE A 232 -15.06 -7.08 -14.26
C PHE A 232 -16.00 -5.99 -14.81
N LYS A 233 -16.46 -6.11 -16.06
CA LYS A 233 -17.44 -5.20 -16.66
C LYS A 233 -18.83 -5.27 -15.98
N ASN A 234 -19.12 -6.41 -15.33
CA ASN A 234 -20.38 -6.66 -14.61
C ASN A 234 -20.37 -6.29 -13.13
N ILE A 235 -19.25 -5.79 -12.59
CA ILE A 235 -19.23 -5.15 -11.27
C ILE A 235 -20.03 -3.84 -11.39
N LYS A 236 -21.34 -3.91 -11.11
CA LYS A 236 -22.22 -2.74 -11.07
C LYS A 236 -21.71 -1.80 -9.98
N ASN A 237 -21.23 -0.64 -10.39
CA ASN A 237 -20.84 0.43 -9.49
C ASN A 237 -22.06 0.80 -8.60
N PRO A 238 -22.00 0.58 -7.28
CA PRO A 238 -23.15 0.76 -6.37
C PRO A 238 -23.65 2.22 -6.29
N PHE A 239 -22.90 3.18 -6.85
CA PHE A 239 -23.23 4.61 -6.85
C PHE A 239 -23.73 5.16 -8.20
N LYS A 240 -24.10 4.31 -9.16
CA LYS A 240 -24.48 4.75 -10.52
C LYS A 240 -25.90 5.31 -10.60
N LYS A 241 -26.18 6.41 -9.88
CA LYS A 241 -27.35 7.25 -10.16
C LYS A 241 -27.05 8.04 -11.44
N LYS A 242 -27.60 7.59 -12.58
CA LYS A 242 -27.44 8.27 -13.87
C LYS A 242 -28.09 9.65 -13.81
N THR A 243 -27.42 10.64 -14.37
CA THR A 243 -27.86 12.03 -14.40
C THR A 243 -28.99 12.18 -15.43
N LYS A 244 -29.96 13.05 -15.14
CA LYS A 244 -31.08 13.35 -16.06
C LYS A 244 -30.74 14.44 -17.09
N LEU A 245 -29.49 14.91 -17.12
CA LEU A 245 -29.06 16.01 -17.97
C LEU A 245 -28.93 15.58 -19.44
N PRO A 246 -29.27 16.44 -20.42
CA PRO A 246 -29.01 16.18 -21.82
C PRO A 246 -27.51 16.00 -22.09
N GLY A 247 -27.13 14.97 -22.85
CA GLY A 247 -25.71 14.69 -23.16
C GLY A 247 -24.99 15.88 -23.81
N ALA A 248 -25.64 16.53 -24.78
CA ALA A 248 -25.10 17.72 -25.45
C ALA A 248 -24.78 18.87 -24.48
N PHE A 249 -25.57 19.04 -23.42
CA PHE A 249 -25.30 20.03 -22.38
C PHE A 249 -24.06 19.66 -21.56
N VAL A 250 -23.94 18.39 -21.17
CA VAL A 250 -22.77 17.89 -20.41
C VAL A 250 -21.49 18.02 -21.23
N ASP A 251 -21.55 17.77 -22.54
CA ASP A 251 -20.42 17.90 -23.44
C ASP A 251 -19.96 19.36 -23.60
N SER A 252 -20.92 20.28 -23.77
CA SER A 252 -20.67 21.73 -23.77
C SER A 252 -20.00 22.19 -22.47
N VAL A 253 -20.48 21.71 -21.32
CA VAL A 253 -19.91 22.06 -20.02
C VAL A 253 -18.51 21.47 -19.85
N ARG A 254 -18.27 20.24 -20.30
CA ARG A 254 -16.93 19.62 -20.27
C ARG A 254 -15.92 20.47 -21.03
N GLU A 255 -16.27 20.90 -22.24
CA GLU A 255 -15.38 21.73 -23.05
C GLU A 255 -15.08 23.08 -22.37
N SER A 256 -16.08 23.70 -21.74
CA SER A 256 -15.90 24.94 -20.97
C SER A 256 -14.97 24.74 -19.76
N LEU A 257 -15.14 23.64 -19.02
CA LEU A 257 -14.32 23.30 -17.86
C LEU A 257 -12.89 22.93 -18.25
N ASP A 258 -12.68 22.21 -19.35
CA ASP A 258 -11.33 21.88 -19.85
C ASP A 258 -10.58 23.15 -20.30
N LYS A 259 -11.26 24.07 -20.99
CA LYS A 259 -10.69 25.40 -21.31
C LYS A 259 -10.34 26.16 -20.03
N LYS A 260 -11.21 26.09 -19.01
CA LYS A 260 -10.96 26.74 -17.72
C LYS A 260 -9.75 26.15 -16.99
N ASP A 261 -9.61 24.82 -16.93
CA ASP A 261 -8.49 24.14 -16.26
C ASP A 261 -7.16 24.53 -16.92
N LYS A 262 -7.10 24.51 -18.26
CA LYS A 262 -5.92 24.99 -19.02
C LYS A 262 -5.61 26.45 -18.75
N SER A 263 -6.63 27.31 -18.64
CA SER A 263 -6.42 28.73 -18.33
C SER A 263 -5.86 28.95 -16.92
N ILE A 264 -6.30 28.14 -15.94
CA ILE A 264 -5.79 28.19 -14.57
C ILE A 264 -4.33 27.73 -14.52
N GLU A 265 -3.97 26.65 -15.22
CA GLU A 265 -2.58 26.18 -15.30
C GLU A 265 -1.64 27.26 -15.89
N GLN A 266 -2.09 27.98 -16.92
CA GLN A 266 -1.33 29.11 -17.47
C GLN A 266 -1.19 30.26 -16.47
N GLN A 267 -2.23 30.56 -15.69
CA GLN A 267 -2.19 31.59 -14.64
C GLN A 267 -1.26 31.19 -13.50
N GLU A 268 -1.30 29.93 -13.05
CA GLU A 268 -0.40 29.41 -12.01
C GLU A 268 1.07 29.53 -12.43
N GLN A 269 1.39 29.24 -13.70
CA GLN A 269 2.75 29.41 -14.21
C GLN A 269 3.18 30.89 -14.19
N LYS A 270 2.29 31.83 -14.53
CA LYS A 270 2.58 33.26 -14.46
C LYS A 270 2.80 33.72 -13.01
N VAL A 271 1.94 33.30 -12.09
CA VAL A 271 2.03 33.63 -10.67
C VAL A 271 3.31 33.07 -10.04
N LYS A 272 3.73 31.85 -10.40
CA LYS A 272 5.01 31.28 -9.95
C LYS A 272 6.23 32.03 -10.48
N LYS A 273 6.17 32.53 -11.72
CA LYS A 273 7.25 33.34 -12.30
C LYS A 273 7.37 34.72 -11.66
N SER A 274 6.27 35.27 -11.15
CA SER A 274 6.26 36.56 -10.42
C SER A 274 6.63 36.45 -8.94
N ASP A 275 6.96 35.26 -8.44
CA ASP A 275 7.35 35.07 -7.04
C ASP A 275 8.72 35.74 -6.77
N PRO A 276 8.78 36.78 -5.91
CA PRO A 276 10.04 37.48 -5.59
C PRO A 276 11.13 36.54 -5.05
N TYR A 277 10.72 35.45 -4.39
CA TYR A 277 11.63 34.50 -3.75
C TYR A 277 12.29 33.51 -4.72
N MET A 278 11.86 33.46 -5.98
CA MET A 278 12.37 32.52 -6.99
C MET A 278 13.58 33.04 -7.78
N ASN A 279 13.98 34.30 -7.59
CA ASN A 279 15.16 34.88 -8.26
C ASN A 279 16.48 34.33 -7.68
N ARG A 280 17.24 33.61 -8.51
CA ARG A 280 18.58 33.10 -8.19
C ARG A 280 19.62 34.21 -8.33
N GLY A 281 19.83 34.97 -7.26
CA GLY A 281 20.83 36.03 -7.22
C GLY A 281 20.76 36.89 -5.96
N ARG A 282 20.29 36.31 -4.84
CA ARG A 282 20.04 37.02 -3.59
C ARG A 282 21.37 37.49 -2.95
N LEU A 283 21.93 38.58 -3.44
CA LEU A 283 22.95 39.34 -2.72
C LEU A 283 22.22 40.05 -1.59
N ARG A 284 22.61 39.79 -0.34
CA ARG A 284 22.03 40.46 0.84
C ARG A 284 22.44 41.93 0.83
N SER A 285 21.64 42.80 0.21
CA SER A 285 21.60 44.21 0.59
C SER A 285 20.77 44.28 1.88
N ASN A 286 21.36 44.78 2.97
CA ASN A 286 20.66 44.97 4.25
C ASN A 286 19.80 46.26 4.19
N GLU A 287 18.89 46.36 3.24
CA GLU A 287 18.03 47.54 3.09
C GLU A 287 16.59 47.19 3.49
N TYR A 288 16.20 47.60 4.70
CA TYR A 288 14.95 47.21 5.36
C TYR A 288 13.68 47.45 4.51
N LEU A 289 13.68 48.47 3.64
CA LEU A 289 12.53 48.77 2.79
C LEU A 289 12.35 47.77 1.64
N ASP A 290 13.44 47.21 1.12
CA ASP A 290 13.39 46.21 0.04
C ASP A 290 12.82 44.88 0.56
N ASP A 291 13.24 44.46 1.75
CA ASP A 291 12.71 43.26 2.42
C ASP A 291 11.18 43.36 2.64
N VAL A 292 10.69 44.54 3.06
CA VAL A 292 9.25 44.78 3.23
C VAL A 292 8.49 44.71 1.91
N GLN A 293 9.06 45.25 0.83
CA GLN A 293 8.43 45.20 -0.49
C GLN A 293 8.39 43.77 -1.05
N GLU A 294 9.43 42.98 -0.83
CA GLU A 294 9.48 41.56 -1.20
C GLU A 294 8.43 40.73 -0.46
N ASP A 295 8.25 40.96 0.84
CA ASP A 295 7.25 40.28 1.66
C ASP A 295 5.82 40.60 1.22
N ILE A 296 5.55 41.86 0.89
CA ILE A 296 4.25 42.27 0.31
C ILE A 296 4.03 41.58 -1.03
N GLY A 297 5.06 41.53 -1.89
CA GLY A 297 5.01 40.83 -3.17
C GLY A 297 4.72 39.34 -3.00
N LYS A 298 5.37 38.68 -2.06
CA LYS A 298 5.17 37.28 -1.73
C LYS A 298 3.78 36.99 -1.19
N ALA A 299 3.29 37.81 -0.27
CA ALA A 299 1.93 37.68 0.25
C ALA A 299 0.87 37.77 -0.86
N SER A 300 1.06 38.67 -1.84
CA SER A 300 0.20 38.79 -3.02
C SER A 300 0.21 37.54 -3.91
N VAL A 301 1.41 37.00 -4.16
CA VAL A 301 1.61 35.77 -4.94
C VAL A 301 0.99 34.56 -4.25
N ASP A 302 1.15 34.43 -2.94
CA ASP A 302 0.61 33.32 -2.16
C ASP A 302 -0.92 33.37 -2.11
N ARG A 303 -1.51 34.57 -1.95
CA ARG A 303 -2.97 34.77 -2.04
C ARG A 303 -3.52 34.37 -3.40
N SER A 304 -2.85 34.81 -4.47
CA SER A 304 -3.23 34.49 -5.84
C SER A 304 -3.14 32.98 -6.09
N SER A 305 -2.04 32.35 -5.70
CA SER A 305 -1.82 30.90 -5.81
C SER A 305 -2.89 30.10 -5.07
N TYR A 306 -3.23 30.51 -3.84
CA TYR A 306 -4.28 29.86 -3.05
C TYR A 306 -5.65 29.93 -3.74
N SER A 307 -6.00 31.10 -4.28
CA SER A 307 -7.28 31.30 -4.98
C SER A 307 -7.39 30.44 -6.26
N LEU A 308 -6.29 30.33 -7.03
CA LEU A 308 -6.21 29.53 -8.25
C LEU A 308 -6.31 28.04 -7.93
N ALA A 309 -5.57 27.55 -6.92
CA ALA A 309 -5.62 26.16 -6.49
C ALA A 309 -7.03 25.76 -6.05
N ARG A 310 -7.73 26.63 -5.30
CA ARG A 310 -9.13 26.38 -4.88
C ARG A 310 -10.06 26.27 -6.09
N MET A 311 -9.90 27.14 -7.09
CA MET A 311 -10.69 27.10 -8.32
C MET A 311 -10.39 25.84 -9.14
N GLN A 312 -9.12 25.46 -9.28
CA GLN A 312 -8.69 24.26 -10.00
C GLN A 312 -9.28 22.99 -9.39
N ILE A 313 -9.30 22.88 -8.06
CA ILE A 313 -9.92 21.75 -7.36
C ILE A 313 -11.41 21.65 -7.70
N GLN A 314 -12.14 22.77 -7.74
CA GLN A 314 -13.56 22.75 -8.10
C GLN A 314 -13.79 22.30 -9.54
N VAL A 315 -13.00 22.83 -10.48
CA VAL A 315 -13.07 22.45 -11.91
C VAL A 315 -12.77 20.96 -12.10
N ARG A 316 -11.68 20.46 -11.51
CA ARG A 316 -11.29 19.04 -11.61
C ARG A 316 -12.29 18.10 -10.95
N ARG A 317 -12.91 18.51 -9.83
CA ARG A 317 -14.02 17.76 -9.22
C ARG A 317 -15.23 17.66 -10.17
N ALA A 318 -15.60 18.76 -10.82
CA ALA A 318 -16.68 18.75 -11.79
C ALA A 318 -16.36 17.85 -13.01
N LEU A 319 -15.15 17.93 -13.57
CA LEU A 319 -14.68 17.04 -14.64
C LEU A 319 -14.71 15.57 -14.23
N ALA A 320 -14.22 15.24 -13.03
CA ALA A 320 -14.27 13.88 -12.50
C ALA A 320 -15.71 13.35 -12.42
N LYS A 321 -16.66 14.18 -11.96
CA LYS A 321 -18.09 13.81 -11.95
C LYS A 321 -18.66 13.60 -13.34
N ILE A 322 -18.21 14.35 -14.34
CA ILE A 322 -18.61 14.14 -15.74
C ILE A 322 -18.11 12.77 -16.22
N HIS A 323 -16.85 12.42 -15.95
CA HIS A 323 -16.29 11.12 -16.30
C HIS A 323 -17.00 9.95 -15.61
N LEU A 324 -17.37 10.13 -14.34
CA LEU A 324 -18.12 9.12 -13.57
C LEU A 324 -19.60 9.04 -13.97
N GLY A 325 -20.10 9.97 -14.78
CA GLY A 325 -21.50 10.05 -15.20
C GLY A 325 -22.46 10.46 -14.08
N THR A 326 -21.96 11.19 -13.07
CA THR A 326 -22.70 11.68 -11.89
C THR A 326 -22.79 13.21 -11.83
N TYR A 327 -22.41 13.90 -12.92
CA TYR A 327 -22.46 15.36 -13.02
C TYR A 327 -23.90 15.92 -12.98
N GLY A 328 -24.12 16.95 -12.17
CA GLY A 328 -25.47 17.46 -11.90
C GLY A 328 -26.19 16.80 -10.73
N ILE A 329 -25.50 15.96 -9.95
CA ILE A 329 -26.00 15.45 -8.67
C ILE A 329 -25.23 16.12 -7.52
N CYS A 330 -25.96 16.64 -6.54
CA CYS A 330 -25.41 17.30 -5.37
C CYS A 330 -24.63 16.31 -4.50
N GLU A 331 -23.39 16.66 -4.17
CA GLU A 331 -22.49 15.87 -3.30
C GLU A 331 -23.02 15.66 -1.87
N LYS A 332 -23.76 16.63 -1.32
CA LYS A 332 -24.23 16.57 0.07
C LYS A 332 -25.56 15.85 0.25
N CYS A 333 -26.54 16.14 -0.61
CA CYS A 333 -27.90 15.64 -0.44
C CYS A 333 -28.34 14.63 -1.50
N GLY A 334 -27.52 14.36 -2.54
CA GLY A 334 -27.85 13.39 -3.59
C GLY A 334 -29.01 13.78 -4.52
N LYS A 335 -29.52 15.01 -4.40
CA LYS A 335 -30.56 15.59 -5.28
C LYS A 335 -29.94 16.16 -6.54
N ASP A 336 -30.74 16.24 -7.60
CA ASP A 336 -30.33 16.86 -8.87
C ASP A 336 -30.08 18.37 -8.67
N ILE A 337 -29.05 18.89 -9.34
CA ILE A 337 -28.71 20.31 -9.38
C ILE A 337 -29.44 20.92 -10.57
N ASP A 338 -30.09 22.06 -10.35
CA ASP A 338 -30.79 22.79 -11.39
C ASP A 338 -29.87 23.11 -12.58
N ILE A 339 -30.33 22.83 -13.80
CA ILE A 339 -29.63 23.14 -15.05
C ILE A 339 -29.26 24.62 -15.13
N ASN A 340 -30.13 25.52 -14.69
CA ASN A 340 -29.87 26.96 -14.72
C ASN A 340 -28.71 27.33 -13.80
N ARG A 341 -28.60 26.64 -12.65
CA ARG A 341 -27.45 26.78 -11.75
C ARG A 341 -26.17 26.23 -12.38
N LEU A 342 -26.23 25.09 -13.06
CA LEU A 342 -25.07 24.51 -13.76
C LEU A 342 -24.62 25.37 -14.95
N LYS A 343 -25.54 26.05 -15.63
CA LYS A 343 -25.22 27.06 -16.66
C LYS A 343 -24.48 28.25 -16.09
N ALA A 344 -24.94 28.77 -14.94
CA ALA A 344 -24.30 29.91 -14.27
C ALA A 344 -22.97 29.53 -13.60
N PHE A 345 -22.89 28.35 -12.98
CA PHE A 345 -21.74 27.86 -12.22
C PHE A 345 -21.38 26.43 -12.62
N PRO A 346 -20.70 26.21 -13.77
CA PRO A 346 -20.44 24.87 -14.30
C PRO A 346 -19.55 24.00 -13.40
N ALA A 347 -18.71 24.61 -12.58
CA ALA A 347 -17.83 23.90 -11.64
C ALA A 347 -18.52 23.53 -10.31
N THR A 348 -19.79 23.91 -10.10
CA THR A 348 -20.47 23.67 -8.81
C THR A 348 -20.80 22.18 -8.62
N THR A 349 -20.52 21.66 -7.42
CA THR A 349 -20.85 20.28 -7.04
C THR A 349 -22.02 20.19 -6.05
N LEU A 350 -22.58 21.35 -5.65
CA LEU A 350 -23.63 21.47 -4.64
C LEU A 350 -24.89 22.15 -5.20
N CYS A 351 -26.06 21.71 -4.74
CA CYS A 351 -27.30 22.42 -5.00
C CYS A 351 -27.37 23.72 -4.18
N LYS A 352 -28.25 24.65 -4.58
CA LYS A 352 -28.39 25.98 -3.96
C LYS A 352 -28.51 25.91 -2.43
N SER A 353 -29.46 25.11 -1.92
CA SER A 353 -29.67 24.94 -0.48
C SER A 353 -28.46 24.39 0.30
N CYS A 354 -27.65 23.53 -0.33
CA CYS A 354 -26.44 22.99 0.30
C CYS A 354 -25.27 23.97 0.26
N ALA A 355 -25.19 24.80 -0.78
CA ALA A 355 -24.19 25.86 -0.91
C ALA A 355 -24.44 26.98 0.11
N GLU A 356 -25.69 27.46 0.24
CA GLU A 356 -26.07 28.48 1.23
C GLU A 356 -25.75 28.02 2.66
N LYS A 357 -25.96 26.73 2.97
CA LYS A 357 -25.59 26.15 4.26
C LYS A 357 -24.08 26.06 4.50
N GLU A 358 -23.24 25.96 3.47
CA GLU A 358 -21.78 26.03 3.64
C GLU A 358 -21.29 27.45 3.84
N GLU A 359 -21.84 28.39 3.08
CA GLU A 359 -21.50 29.81 3.21
C GLU A 359 -21.84 30.32 4.61
N ASN A 360 -22.99 29.94 5.17
CA ASN A 360 -23.40 30.32 6.52
C ASN A 360 -22.57 29.66 7.65
N LYS A 361 -21.85 28.57 7.37
CA LYS A 361 -20.95 27.90 8.35
C LYS A 361 -19.53 28.46 8.33
N SER A 362 -19.15 29.15 7.27
CA SER A 362 -17.84 29.76 7.15
C SER A 362 -17.87 31.07 7.96
N PRO A 363 -16.97 31.29 8.93
CA PRO A 363 -16.89 32.60 9.59
C PRO A 363 -16.67 33.65 8.50
N LYS A 364 -17.52 34.68 8.47
CA LYS A 364 -17.32 35.83 7.58
C LYS A 364 -15.96 36.42 7.94
N SER A 365 -14.98 36.26 7.04
CA SER A 365 -13.64 36.80 7.16
C SER A 365 -13.65 38.31 7.17
#